data_AF-A0A4Q5QKP2-F1
#
_entry.id   AF-A0A4Q5QKP2-F1
#
_cell.length_a   1.000
_cell.length_b   1.000
_cell.length_c   1.000
_cell.angle_alpha   90.00
_cell.angle_beta   90.00
_cell.angle_gamma   90.00
#
_symmetry.space_group_name_H-M   'P 1'
#
loop_
_entity.id
_entity.type
_entity.pdbx_description
1 polymer ?
#
loop_
_entity_poly.entity_id
_entity_poly.type
_entity_poly.pdbx_seq_one_letter_code
_entity_poly.pdbx_strand_id
1 'polypeptide(L)'
;MNESSIRVENFRRVEFWATATLFVFILFFFITDSVGIDNSDLNPPNKRFFLDVNMEFDYFRNYFLPQLARYITLFSCFLFLNFVIVPQMIKRQQVYRNVFIVAALLGLATVIFGVTATYTRAYIFPDYATYEDAYARIFLDAFLHSCRLLILLAFYTVLKYTSVYVLLHSDKIQARYPAVTRGGLIAFVVWAIILFLLAVGEADAPVLMLWGIIVPVGIAMYWYSFHTLIPQSLNSRRPFLLYAGKAILTLAVTSLALLFLLLLFVRHS
;
A
#
# COMPACT_ATOMS: atom_id res chain seq x y z
N MET A 1 5.73 13.94 -31.42
CA MET A 1 5.29 13.39 -30.12
C MET A 1 6.52 13.26 -29.23
N ASN A 2 6.51 13.80 -28.00
CA ASN A 2 7.70 13.87 -27.16
C ASN A 2 8.03 12.49 -26.56
N GLU A 3 9.29 12.08 -26.50
CA GLU A 3 9.71 10.73 -26.05
C GLU A 3 9.18 10.37 -24.65
N SER A 4 9.05 11.37 -23.78
CA SER A 4 8.46 11.24 -22.44
C SER A 4 6.99 10.81 -22.45
N SER A 5 6.20 11.26 -23.44
CA SER A 5 4.78 10.91 -23.55
C SER A 5 4.58 9.42 -23.91
N ILE A 6 5.45 8.89 -24.77
CA ILE A 6 5.42 7.48 -25.21
C ILE A 6 5.76 6.55 -24.03
N ARG A 7 6.75 6.91 -23.21
CA ARG A 7 7.13 6.11 -22.03
C ARG A 7 6.02 6.01 -20.99
N VAL A 8 5.30 7.13 -20.74
CA VAL A 8 4.17 7.16 -19.81
C VAL A 8 2.99 6.32 -20.31
N GLU A 9 2.71 6.35 -21.62
CA GLU A 9 1.65 5.54 -22.21
C GLU A 9 1.94 4.04 -22.14
N ASN A 10 3.18 3.64 -22.46
CA ASN A 10 3.63 2.26 -22.33
C ASN A 10 3.52 1.77 -20.88
N PHE A 11 3.92 2.58 -19.91
CA PHE A 11 3.80 2.24 -18.48
C PHE A 11 2.34 2.00 -18.09
N ARG A 12 1.42 2.88 -18.49
CA ARG A 12 -0.01 2.76 -18.20
C ARG A 12 -0.61 1.48 -18.81
N ARG A 13 -0.17 1.09 -20.02
CA ARG A 13 -0.63 -0.14 -20.67
C ARG A 13 -0.13 -1.38 -19.92
N VAL A 14 1.16 -1.43 -19.57
CA VAL A 14 1.72 -2.54 -18.79
C VAL A 14 1.01 -2.68 -17.45
N GLU A 15 0.79 -1.57 -16.75
CA GLU A 15 0.07 -1.53 -15.48
C GLU A 15 -1.34 -2.10 -15.59
N PHE A 16 -2.11 -1.66 -16.61
CA PHE A 16 -3.46 -2.17 -16.85
C PHE A 16 -3.48 -3.70 -17.04
N TRP A 17 -2.60 -4.22 -17.90
CA TRP A 17 -2.51 -5.66 -18.16
C TRP A 17 -2.04 -6.45 -16.95
N ALA A 18 -1.08 -5.90 -16.18
CA ALA A 18 -0.62 -6.52 -14.94
C ALA A 18 -1.75 -6.61 -13.90
N THR A 19 -2.50 -5.53 -13.68
CA THR A 19 -3.65 -5.52 -12.76
C THR A 19 -4.74 -6.48 -13.24
N ALA A 20 -5.09 -6.47 -14.53
CA ALA A 20 -6.12 -7.36 -15.07
C ALA A 20 -5.75 -8.83 -14.94
N THR A 21 -4.50 -9.18 -15.24
CA THR A 21 -3.98 -10.56 -15.11
C THR A 21 -4.00 -11.00 -13.65
N LEU A 22 -3.54 -10.15 -12.73
CA LEU A 22 -3.56 -10.43 -11.30
C LEU A 22 -4.99 -10.65 -10.80
N PHE A 23 -5.95 -9.83 -11.24
CA PHE A 23 -7.36 -9.99 -10.88
C PHE A 23 -7.95 -11.30 -11.40
N VAL A 24 -7.66 -11.66 -12.66
CA VAL A 24 -8.10 -12.94 -13.24
C VAL A 24 -7.52 -14.12 -12.45
N PHE A 25 -6.24 -14.07 -12.05
CA PHE A 25 -5.66 -15.10 -11.20
C PHE A 25 -6.33 -15.18 -9.82
N ILE A 26 -6.58 -14.04 -9.17
CA ILE A 26 -7.31 -14.02 -7.89
C ILE A 26 -8.68 -14.68 -8.04
N LEU A 27 -9.45 -14.32 -9.08
CA LEU A 27 -10.75 -14.94 -9.32
C LEU A 27 -10.63 -16.42 -9.64
N PHE A 28 -9.65 -16.82 -10.45
CA PHE A 28 -9.43 -18.21 -10.81
C PHE A 28 -9.11 -19.07 -9.58
N PHE A 29 -8.18 -18.63 -8.72
CA PHE A 29 -7.88 -19.33 -7.47
C PHE A 29 -9.08 -19.35 -6.53
N PHE A 30 -9.77 -18.21 -6.38
CA PHE A 30 -10.96 -18.12 -5.54
C PHE A 30 -12.08 -19.08 -5.98
N ILE A 31 -12.33 -19.19 -7.28
CA ILE A 31 -13.32 -20.13 -7.83
C ILE A 31 -12.85 -21.57 -7.69
N THR A 32 -11.57 -21.85 -7.96
CA THR A 32 -11.00 -23.21 -7.87
C THR A 32 -11.08 -23.74 -6.44
N ASP A 33 -10.73 -22.92 -5.45
CA ASP A 33 -10.86 -23.24 -4.02
C ASP A 33 -12.31 -23.51 -3.62
N SER A 34 -13.27 -22.91 -4.32
CA SER A 34 -14.71 -23.07 -4.06
C SER A 34 -15.33 -24.31 -4.70
N VAL A 35 -14.73 -24.85 -5.77
CA VAL A 35 -15.28 -25.99 -6.55
C VAL A 35 -14.64 -27.32 -6.15
N GLY A 36 -13.40 -27.30 -5.63
CA GLY A 36 -12.58 -28.51 -5.44
C GLY A 36 -12.68 -29.22 -4.08
N ILE A 37 -13.51 -28.77 -3.14
CA ILE A 37 -13.50 -29.25 -1.75
C ILE A 37 -14.92 -29.61 -1.30
N ASP A 38 -15.11 -30.80 -0.70
CA ASP A 38 -16.36 -31.17 -0.04
C ASP A 38 -16.70 -30.13 1.06
N ASN A 39 -17.96 -29.70 1.13
CA ASN A 39 -18.42 -28.61 2.03
C ASN A 39 -18.02 -28.80 3.52
N SER A 40 -17.71 -30.02 3.94
CA SER A 40 -17.21 -30.36 5.28
C SER A 40 -15.78 -29.88 5.55
N ASP A 41 -14.89 -29.91 4.56
CA ASP A 41 -13.46 -29.61 4.72
C ASP A 41 -13.13 -28.12 4.50
N LEU A 42 -14.08 -27.34 3.97
CA LEU A 42 -13.99 -25.89 3.91
C LEU A 42 -14.09 -25.30 5.32
N ASN A 43 -13.00 -24.69 5.79
CA ASN A 43 -12.95 -23.91 7.03
C ASN A 43 -12.77 -22.41 6.72
N PRO A 44 -13.77 -21.73 6.14
CA PRO A 44 -13.71 -20.30 5.93
C PRO A 44 -13.65 -19.57 7.29
N PRO A 45 -12.98 -18.42 7.36
CA PRO A 45 -12.62 -17.77 8.62
C PRO A 45 -13.80 -17.49 9.55
N ASN A 46 -15.01 -17.33 9.00
CA ASN A 46 -16.20 -17.01 9.79
C ASN A 46 -17.05 -18.22 10.21
N LYS A 47 -16.80 -19.44 9.66
CA LYS A 47 -17.65 -20.63 9.91
C LYS A 47 -17.81 -20.93 11.40
N ARG A 48 -16.71 -20.82 12.15
CA ARG A 48 -16.69 -21.04 13.60
C ARG A 48 -17.67 -20.13 14.34
N PHE A 49 -17.73 -18.85 13.98
CA PHE A 49 -18.62 -17.90 14.65
C PHE A 49 -20.10 -18.20 14.42
N PHE A 50 -20.47 -18.75 13.26
CA PHE A 50 -21.84 -19.22 13.02
C PHE A 50 -22.19 -20.45 13.85
N LEU A 51 -21.24 -21.38 14.01
CA LEU A 51 -21.41 -22.57 14.85
C LEU A 51 -21.54 -22.20 16.33
N ASP A 52 -20.76 -21.24 16.81
CA ASP A 52 -20.76 -20.78 18.22
C ASP A 52 -22.14 -20.22 18.64
N VAL A 53 -22.90 -19.66 17.70
CA VAL A 53 -24.25 -19.11 17.92
C VAL A 53 -25.38 -20.02 17.42
N ASN A 54 -25.09 -21.29 17.12
CA ASN A 54 -26.03 -22.28 16.58
C ASN A 54 -26.78 -21.83 15.31
N MET A 55 -26.12 -21.08 14.43
CA MET A 55 -26.64 -20.71 13.12
C MET A 55 -26.09 -21.60 12.01
N GLU A 56 -26.95 -21.92 11.05
CA GLU A 56 -26.55 -22.66 9.85
C GLU A 56 -25.64 -21.81 8.95
N PHE A 57 -24.49 -22.35 8.60
CA PHE A 57 -23.53 -21.70 7.71
C PHE A 57 -23.68 -22.24 6.28
N ASP A 58 -24.20 -21.40 5.39
CA ASP A 58 -24.21 -21.63 3.95
C ASP A 58 -22.97 -20.97 3.31
N TYR A 59 -22.08 -21.78 2.72
CA TYR A 59 -20.86 -21.30 2.07
C TYR A 59 -21.13 -20.33 0.92
N PHE A 60 -22.11 -20.61 0.07
CA PHE A 60 -22.40 -19.79 -1.11
C PHE A 60 -22.96 -18.44 -0.71
N ARG A 61 -23.92 -18.46 0.22
CA ARG A 61 -24.62 -17.26 0.67
C ARG A 61 -23.79 -16.40 1.61
N ASN A 62 -23.09 -17.03 2.57
CA ASN A 62 -22.42 -16.31 3.65
C ASN A 62 -20.93 -16.03 3.36
N TYR A 63 -20.35 -16.61 2.31
CA TYR A 63 -18.93 -16.41 2.00
C TYR A 63 -18.67 -16.14 0.52
N PHE A 64 -19.03 -17.06 -0.38
CA PHE A 64 -18.64 -16.99 -1.80
C PHE A 64 -19.19 -15.75 -2.52
N LEU A 65 -20.51 -15.56 -2.54
CA LEU A 65 -21.15 -14.44 -3.24
C LEU A 65 -20.76 -13.09 -2.65
N PRO A 66 -20.77 -12.89 -1.31
CA PRO A 66 -20.29 -11.65 -0.71
C PRO A 66 -18.85 -11.32 -1.10
N GLN A 67 -17.95 -12.30 -1.07
CA GLN A 67 -16.54 -12.09 -1.34
C GLN A 67 -16.28 -11.81 -2.82
N LEU A 68 -16.98 -12.51 -3.72
CA LEU A 68 -16.93 -12.25 -5.17
C LEU A 68 -17.37 -10.81 -5.49
N ALA A 69 -18.50 -10.38 -4.93
CA ALA A 69 -19.00 -9.01 -5.10
C ALA A 69 -18.00 -7.97 -4.59
N ARG A 70 -17.35 -8.22 -3.45
CA ARG A 70 -16.28 -7.35 -2.91
C ARG A 70 -15.10 -7.25 -3.88
N TYR A 71 -14.61 -8.37 -4.41
CA TYR A 71 -13.48 -8.36 -5.36
C TYR A 71 -13.80 -7.63 -6.66
N ILE A 72 -14.97 -7.87 -7.25
CA ILE A 72 -15.41 -7.19 -8.48
C ILE A 72 -15.52 -5.67 -8.24
N THR A 73 -16.09 -5.28 -7.10
CA THR A 73 -16.25 -3.86 -6.72
C THR A 73 -14.89 -3.20 -6.55
N LEU A 74 -13.97 -3.82 -5.81
CA LEU A 74 -12.60 -3.31 -5.61
C LEU A 74 -11.87 -3.12 -6.93
N PHE A 75 -11.89 -4.14 -7.79
CA PHE A 75 -11.22 -4.08 -9.08
C PHE A 75 -11.80 -3.00 -10.00
N SER A 76 -13.13 -2.91 -10.08
CA SER A 76 -13.81 -1.91 -10.90
C SER A 76 -13.53 -0.49 -10.42
N CYS A 77 -13.63 -0.26 -9.11
CA CYS A 77 -13.31 1.03 -8.49
C CYS A 77 -11.83 1.39 -8.71
N PHE A 78 -10.91 0.44 -8.51
CA PHE A 78 -9.48 0.66 -8.75
C PHE A 78 -9.21 1.07 -10.20
N LEU A 79 -9.71 0.31 -11.17
CA LEU A 79 -9.51 0.62 -12.58
C LEU A 79 -10.06 2.00 -12.94
N PHE A 80 -11.29 2.27 -12.54
CA PHE A 80 -11.96 3.52 -12.89
C PHE A 80 -11.25 4.72 -12.23
N LEU A 81 -10.92 4.63 -10.94
CA LEU A 81 -10.22 5.70 -10.25
C LEU A 81 -8.80 5.92 -10.81
N ASN A 82 -8.01 4.87 -10.97
CA ASN A 82 -6.60 4.97 -11.36
C ASN A 82 -6.42 5.36 -12.85
N PHE A 83 -7.25 4.85 -13.76
CA PHE A 83 -7.08 5.09 -15.20
C PHE A 83 -7.94 6.22 -15.75
N VAL A 84 -9.07 6.55 -15.11
CA VAL A 84 -10.00 7.60 -15.60
C VAL A 84 -9.91 8.86 -14.74
N ILE A 85 -10.11 8.76 -13.43
CA ILE A 85 -10.27 9.94 -12.56
C ILE A 85 -8.93 10.58 -12.19
N VAL A 86 -7.96 9.78 -11.76
CA VAL A 86 -6.64 10.26 -11.34
C VAL A 86 -5.94 11.09 -12.43
N PRO A 87 -5.86 10.64 -13.70
CA PRO A 87 -5.25 11.45 -14.76
C PRO A 87 -5.99 12.77 -15.02
N GLN A 88 -7.32 12.79 -14.88
CA GLN A 88 -8.12 14.02 -15.03
C GLN A 88 -7.85 15.00 -13.88
N MET A 89 -7.76 14.50 -12.65
CA MET A 89 -7.44 15.31 -11.47
C MET A 89 -6.05 15.93 -11.57
N ILE A 90 -5.06 15.18 -12.05
CA ILE A 90 -3.68 15.69 -12.22
C ILE A 90 -3.63 16.80 -13.27
N LYS A 91 -4.40 16.67 -14.36
CA LYS A 91 -4.55 17.73 -15.37
C LYS A 91 -5.41 18.91 -14.88
N ARG A 92 -5.86 18.91 -13.62
CA ARG A 92 -6.79 19.90 -13.03
C ARG A 92 -8.07 20.10 -13.85
N GLN A 93 -8.49 19.08 -14.58
CA GLN A 93 -9.70 19.15 -15.40
C GLN A 93 -10.92 18.82 -14.55
N GLN A 94 -11.88 19.74 -14.48
CA GLN A 94 -13.19 19.53 -13.85
C GLN A 94 -13.11 18.92 -12.44
N VAL A 95 -12.31 19.55 -11.57
CA VAL A 95 -11.99 19.05 -10.21
C VAL A 95 -13.26 18.73 -9.40
N TYR A 96 -14.26 19.61 -9.39
CA TYR A 96 -15.50 19.40 -8.65
C TYR A 96 -16.25 18.14 -9.11
N ARG A 97 -16.34 17.90 -10.42
CA ARG A 97 -16.96 16.69 -10.98
C ARG A 97 -16.21 15.44 -10.53
N ASN A 98 -14.89 15.46 -10.59
CA ASN A 98 -14.07 14.32 -10.19
C ASN A 98 -14.18 14.04 -8.69
N VAL A 99 -14.17 15.08 -7.85
CA VAL A 99 -14.38 14.93 -6.39
C VAL A 99 -15.76 14.33 -6.11
N PHE A 100 -16.81 14.80 -6.79
CA PHE A 100 -18.15 14.23 -6.66
C PHE A 100 -18.19 12.76 -7.07
N ILE A 101 -17.55 12.40 -8.19
CA ILE A 101 -17.47 11.01 -8.65
C ILE A 101 -16.73 10.12 -7.63
N VAL A 102 -15.63 10.60 -7.04
CA VAL A 102 -14.90 9.88 -5.99
C VAL A 102 -15.80 9.66 -4.77
N ALA A 103 -16.52 10.69 -4.33
CA ALA A 103 -17.47 10.59 -3.21
C ALA A 103 -18.61 9.61 -3.52
N ALA A 104 -19.16 9.63 -4.74
CA ALA A 104 -20.19 8.71 -5.17
C ALA A 104 -19.70 7.24 -5.19
N LEU A 105 -18.49 7.01 -5.70
CA LEU A 105 -17.87 5.68 -5.69
C LEU A 105 -17.59 5.18 -4.27
N LEU A 106 -17.16 6.08 -3.38
CA LEU A 106 -16.97 5.76 -1.96
C LEU A 106 -18.29 5.36 -1.30
N GLY A 107 -19.37 6.10 -1.55
CA GLY A 107 -20.71 5.76 -1.06
C GLY A 107 -21.20 4.41 -1.62
N LEU A 108 -21.04 4.19 -2.92
CA LEU A 108 -21.42 2.92 -3.58
C LEU A 108 -20.64 1.73 -3.00
N ALA A 109 -19.32 1.87 -2.86
CA ALA A 109 -18.47 0.84 -2.27
C ALA A 109 -18.86 0.55 -0.81
N THR A 110 -19.17 1.60 -0.04
CA THR A 110 -19.66 1.47 1.34
C THR A 110 -20.96 0.66 1.41
N VAL A 111 -21.92 0.95 0.52
CA VAL A 111 -23.19 0.21 0.49
C VAL A 111 -22.96 -1.25 0.11
N ILE A 112 -22.18 -1.52 -0.94
CA ILE A 112 -21.89 -2.89 -1.37
C ILE A 112 -21.16 -3.65 -0.26
N PHE A 113 -20.16 -3.04 0.38
CA PHE A 113 -19.43 -3.65 1.50
C PHE A 113 -20.31 -3.84 2.73
N GLY A 114 -21.22 -2.91 3.01
CA GLY A 114 -22.20 -3.04 4.10
C GLY A 114 -23.14 -4.23 3.88
N VAL A 115 -23.77 -4.30 2.70
CA VAL A 115 -24.68 -5.39 2.33
C VAL A 115 -23.97 -6.74 2.34
N THR A 116 -22.80 -6.84 1.71
CA THR A 116 -22.01 -8.08 1.72
C THR A 116 -21.55 -8.45 3.13
N ALA A 117 -21.16 -7.46 3.95
CA ALA A 117 -20.78 -7.68 5.33
C ALA A 117 -21.94 -8.24 6.16
N THR A 118 -23.18 -7.80 5.94
CA THR A 118 -24.39 -8.36 6.60
C THR A 118 -24.50 -9.86 6.41
N TYR A 119 -24.26 -10.38 5.20
CA TYR A 119 -24.29 -11.83 4.96
C TYR A 119 -23.10 -12.53 5.60
N THR A 120 -21.88 -11.97 5.48
CA THR A 120 -20.68 -12.61 6.05
C THR A 120 -20.62 -12.59 7.59
N ARG A 121 -21.35 -11.65 8.22
CA ARG A 121 -21.35 -11.41 9.66
C ARG A 121 -22.73 -11.56 10.28
N ALA A 122 -23.63 -12.34 9.67
CA ALA A 122 -24.96 -12.57 10.21
C ALA A 122 -24.95 -13.15 11.64
N TYR A 123 -23.86 -13.82 12.03
CA TYR A 123 -23.64 -14.33 13.38
C TYR A 123 -23.59 -13.25 14.48
N ILE A 124 -23.36 -11.97 14.17
CA ILE A 124 -23.26 -10.91 15.19
C ILE A 124 -24.61 -10.38 15.66
N PHE A 125 -25.69 -10.62 14.90
CA PHE A 125 -27.01 -10.07 15.21
C PHE A 125 -27.54 -10.43 16.61
N PRO A 126 -27.34 -11.66 17.14
CA PRO A 126 -27.73 -12.02 18.49
C PRO A 126 -27.02 -11.23 19.59
N ASP A 127 -25.84 -10.64 19.31
CA ASP A 127 -25.06 -9.91 20.31
C ASP A 127 -25.57 -8.47 20.55
N TYR A 128 -26.50 -7.99 19.72
CA TYR A 128 -27.06 -6.64 19.80
C TYR A 128 -28.49 -6.63 20.31
N ALA A 129 -28.84 -5.61 21.09
CA ALA A 129 -30.18 -5.41 21.62
C ALA A 129 -31.22 -5.13 20.52
N THR A 130 -30.80 -4.47 19.43
CA THR A 130 -31.65 -4.17 18.28
C THR A 130 -30.96 -4.51 16.97
N TYR A 131 -31.76 -4.85 15.95
CA TYR A 131 -31.27 -5.04 14.57
C TYR A 131 -30.65 -3.76 14.01
N GLU A 132 -31.18 -2.59 14.39
CA GLU A 132 -30.69 -1.30 13.93
C GLU A 132 -29.25 -1.03 14.40
N ASP A 133 -28.92 -1.38 15.64
CA ASP A 133 -27.57 -1.24 16.18
C ASP A 133 -26.56 -2.13 15.43
N ALA A 134 -26.96 -3.38 15.14
CA ALA A 134 -26.13 -4.30 14.37
C ALA A 134 -25.87 -3.78 12.95
N TYR A 135 -26.90 -3.30 12.25
CA TYR A 135 -26.75 -2.71 10.93
C TYR A 135 -25.88 -1.45 10.96
N ALA A 136 -26.11 -0.53 11.90
CA ALA A 136 -25.34 0.69 12.03
C ALA A 136 -23.85 0.37 12.21
N ARG A 137 -23.51 -0.62 13.05
CA ARG A 137 -22.11 -1.04 13.25
C ARG A 137 -21.49 -1.64 11.98
N ILE A 138 -22.21 -2.53 11.30
CA ILE A 138 -21.73 -3.17 10.05
C ILE A 138 -21.45 -2.11 8.98
N PHE A 139 -22.36 -1.15 8.78
CA PHE A 139 -22.22 -0.11 7.77
C PHE A 139 -21.13 0.92 8.14
N LEU A 140 -20.96 1.24 9.42
CA LEU A 140 -19.85 2.07 9.88
C LEU A 140 -18.50 1.41 9.58
N ASP A 141 -18.35 0.12 9.88
CA ASP A 141 -17.14 -0.64 9.55
C ASP A 141 -16.89 -0.65 8.03
N ALA A 142 -17.94 -0.84 7.22
CA ALA A 142 -17.85 -0.83 5.76
C ALA A 142 -17.43 0.54 5.21
N PHE A 143 -17.93 1.63 5.82
CA PHE A 143 -17.54 2.99 5.48
C PHE A 143 -16.06 3.24 5.81
N LEU A 144 -15.62 2.90 7.03
CA LEU A 144 -14.23 3.04 7.45
C LEU A 144 -13.28 2.22 6.57
N HIS A 145 -13.69 1.00 6.19
CA HIS A 145 -12.93 0.17 5.27
C HIS A 145 -12.80 0.81 3.88
N SER A 146 -13.89 1.38 3.34
CA SER A 146 -13.88 2.08 2.06
C SER A 146 -12.98 3.33 2.10
N CYS A 147 -13.03 4.09 3.20
CA CYS A 147 -12.14 5.22 3.43
C CYS A 147 -10.67 4.80 3.50
N ARG A 148 -10.35 3.70 4.21
CA ARG A 148 -9.00 3.14 4.27
C ARG A 148 -8.49 2.79 2.88
N LEU A 149 -9.31 2.13 2.05
CA LEU A 149 -8.96 1.79 0.68
C LEU A 149 -8.73 3.02 -0.20
N LEU A 150 -9.54 4.06 -0.03
CA LEU A 150 -9.35 5.33 -0.75
C LEU A 150 -8.04 6.02 -0.37
N ILE A 151 -7.68 6.03 0.91
CA ILE A 151 -6.40 6.56 1.39
C ILE A 151 -5.23 5.75 0.82
N LEU A 152 -5.32 4.42 0.82
CA LEU A 152 -4.30 3.55 0.21
C LEU A 152 -4.13 3.83 -1.27
N LEU A 153 -5.23 4.04 -2.01
CA LEU A 153 -5.20 4.40 -3.42
C LEU A 153 -4.58 5.78 -3.65
N ALA A 154 -4.88 6.76 -2.79
CA ALA A 154 -4.29 8.08 -2.85
C ALA A 154 -2.77 8.01 -2.63
N PHE A 155 -2.32 7.26 -1.62
CA PHE A 155 -0.90 7.05 -1.35
C PHE A 155 -0.21 6.32 -2.50
N TYR A 156 -0.79 5.24 -3.01
CA TYR A 156 -0.32 4.54 -4.21
C TYR A 156 -0.13 5.50 -5.39
N THR A 157 -1.11 6.39 -5.61
CA THR A 157 -1.07 7.39 -6.68
C THR A 157 0.11 8.34 -6.48
N VAL A 158 0.26 8.91 -5.29
CA VAL A 158 1.38 9.81 -4.97
C VAL A 158 2.72 9.11 -5.19
N LEU A 159 2.86 7.88 -4.69
CA LEU A 159 4.05 7.06 -4.85
C LEU A 159 4.38 6.83 -6.33
N LYS A 160 3.39 6.41 -7.13
CA LYS A 160 3.52 6.17 -8.57
C LYS A 160 4.01 7.40 -9.30
N TYR A 161 3.32 8.54 -9.16
CA TYR A 161 3.67 9.75 -9.90
C TYR A 161 5.00 10.33 -9.43
N THR A 162 5.29 10.27 -8.13
CA THR A 162 6.59 10.70 -7.58
C THR A 162 7.72 9.83 -8.12
N SER A 163 7.54 8.50 -8.14
CA SER A 163 8.53 7.55 -8.66
C SER A 163 8.84 7.81 -10.14
N VAL A 164 7.80 7.96 -10.96
CA VAL A 164 7.95 8.28 -12.38
C VAL A 164 8.62 9.63 -12.57
N TYR A 165 8.25 10.65 -11.80
CA TYR A 165 8.84 11.98 -11.87
C TYR A 165 10.34 11.96 -11.53
N VAL A 166 10.71 11.31 -10.41
CA VAL A 166 12.10 11.17 -9.94
C VAL A 166 12.96 10.43 -10.96
N LEU A 167 12.44 9.36 -11.56
CA LEU A 167 13.18 8.56 -12.54
C LEU A 167 13.32 9.27 -13.90
N LEU A 168 12.31 10.01 -14.36
CA LEU A 168 12.37 10.74 -15.62
C LEU A 168 13.27 11.98 -15.57
N HIS A 169 13.40 12.61 -14.39
CA HIS A 169 14.20 13.82 -14.21
C HIS A 169 15.50 13.56 -13.44
N SER A 170 15.95 12.30 -13.37
CA SER A 170 17.15 11.92 -12.61
C SER A 170 18.37 12.76 -12.95
N ASP A 171 18.57 13.06 -14.24
CA ASP A 171 19.75 13.77 -14.71
C ASP A 171 19.72 15.25 -14.28
N LYS A 172 18.53 15.88 -14.29
CA LYS A 172 18.35 17.25 -13.79
C LYS A 172 18.49 17.32 -12.26
N ILE A 173 17.99 16.31 -11.55
CA ILE A 173 18.12 16.21 -10.09
C ILE A 173 19.60 16.06 -9.72
N GLN A 174 20.33 15.19 -10.41
CA GLN A 174 21.76 14.98 -10.22
C GLN A 174 22.58 16.24 -10.56
N ALA A 175 22.22 16.97 -11.61
CA ALA A 175 22.87 18.24 -11.95
C ALA A 175 22.70 19.31 -10.85
N ARG A 176 21.54 19.33 -10.17
CA ARG A 176 21.26 20.29 -9.08
C ARG A 176 21.83 19.83 -7.74
N TYR A 177 21.83 18.52 -7.49
CA TYR A 177 22.33 17.90 -6.28
C TYR A 177 23.38 16.86 -6.67
N PRO A 178 24.65 17.27 -6.85
CA PRO A 178 25.72 16.36 -7.25
C PRO A 178 25.83 15.16 -6.33
N ALA A 179 25.46 15.34 -5.06
CA ALA A 179 25.45 14.31 -4.01
C ALA A 179 24.51 13.13 -4.28
N VAL A 180 23.50 13.32 -5.13
CA VAL A 180 22.42 12.35 -5.36
C VAL A 180 22.68 11.63 -6.67
N THR A 181 23.13 10.37 -6.58
CA THR A 181 23.37 9.53 -7.74
C THR A 181 22.09 8.90 -8.27
N ARG A 182 22.05 8.64 -9.58
CA ARG A 182 20.92 7.94 -10.23
C ARG A 182 20.62 6.58 -9.58
N GLY A 183 21.66 5.83 -9.18
CA GLY A 183 21.52 4.57 -8.46
C GLY A 183 20.82 4.72 -7.11
N GLY A 184 21.15 5.77 -6.35
CA GLY A 184 20.47 6.04 -5.07
C GLY A 184 19.02 6.46 -5.24
N LEU A 185 18.67 7.21 -6.30
CA LEU A 185 17.27 7.53 -6.61
C LEU A 185 16.45 6.28 -6.92
N ILE A 186 17.01 5.34 -7.70
CA ILE A 186 16.36 4.05 -7.97
C ILE A 186 16.17 3.26 -6.67
N ALA A 187 17.22 3.17 -5.83
CA ALA A 187 17.14 2.48 -4.55
C ALA A 187 16.07 3.09 -3.63
N PHE A 188 15.96 4.42 -3.61
CA PHE A 188 14.92 5.14 -2.86
C PHE A 188 13.51 4.82 -3.36
N VAL A 189 13.29 4.82 -4.69
CA VAL A 189 12.00 4.46 -5.29
C VAL A 189 11.63 3.01 -4.97
N VAL A 190 12.56 2.08 -5.12
CA VAL A 190 12.35 0.65 -4.79
C VAL A 190 12.03 0.47 -3.31
N TRP A 191 12.78 1.13 -2.42
CA TRP A 191 12.50 1.13 -0.99
C TRP A 191 11.08 1.62 -0.69
N ALA A 192 10.66 2.74 -1.28
CA ALA A 192 9.34 3.31 -1.03
C ALA A 192 8.20 2.38 -1.50
N ILE A 193 8.41 1.67 -2.62
CA ILE A 193 7.47 0.64 -3.10
C ILE A 193 7.41 -0.54 -2.12
N ILE A 194 8.54 -1.05 -1.66
CA ILE A 194 8.57 -2.17 -0.70
C ILE A 194 7.91 -1.75 0.63
N LEU A 195 8.21 -0.56 1.13
CA LEU A 195 7.59 -0.04 2.35
C LEU A 195 6.07 0.07 2.21
N PHE A 196 5.59 0.55 1.06
CA PHE A 196 4.16 0.58 0.77
C PHE A 196 3.53 -0.82 0.75
N LEU A 197 4.18 -1.79 0.11
CA LEU A 197 3.70 -3.17 0.06
C LEU A 197 3.67 -3.80 1.46
N LEU A 198 4.68 -3.55 2.30
CA LEU A 198 4.68 -4.02 3.68
C LEU A 198 3.53 -3.38 4.49
N ALA A 199 3.28 -2.08 4.30
CA ALA A 199 2.21 -1.38 5.01
C ALA A 199 0.82 -1.89 4.59
N VAL A 200 0.62 -2.16 3.30
CA VAL A 200 -0.62 -2.74 2.76
C VAL A 200 -0.79 -4.19 3.21
N GLY A 201 0.30 -4.95 3.29
CA GLY A 201 0.32 -6.34 3.74
C GLY A 201 0.14 -6.51 5.25
N GLU A 202 -0.16 -5.44 5.99
CA GLU A 202 -0.33 -5.42 7.45
C GLU A 202 0.87 -6.07 8.17
N ALA A 203 2.09 -5.84 7.66
CA ALA A 203 3.31 -6.33 8.29
C ALA A 203 3.42 -5.79 9.72
N ASP A 204 4.03 -6.59 10.61
CA ASP A 204 4.18 -6.22 12.01
C ASP A 204 4.81 -4.83 12.18
N ALA A 205 4.26 -4.03 13.10
CA ALA A 205 4.72 -2.66 13.35
C ALA A 205 6.25 -2.55 13.54
N PRO A 206 6.94 -3.46 14.26
CA PRO A 206 8.40 -3.44 14.35
C PRO A 206 9.10 -3.61 13.01
N VAL A 207 8.58 -4.46 12.11
CA VAL A 207 9.15 -4.68 10.77
C VAL A 207 9.01 -3.42 9.92
N LEU A 208 7.84 -2.78 9.95
CA LEU A 208 7.59 -1.51 9.26
C LEU A 208 8.51 -0.40 9.75
N MET A 209 8.68 -0.27 11.07
CA MET A 209 9.58 0.73 11.66
C MET A 209 11.04 0.47 11.30
N LEU A 210 11.48 -0.80 11.41
CA LEU A 210 12.84 -1.20 11.08
C LEU A 210 13.16 -0.89 9.61
N TRP A 211 12.28 -1.30 8.69
CA TRP A 211 12.45 -1.08 7.26
C TRP A 211 12.34 0.41 6.88
N GLY A 212 11.45 1.14 7.54
CA GLY A 212 11.24 2.57 7.35
C GLY A 212 12.42 3.44 7.81
N ILE A 213 13.24 2.95 8.74
CA ILE A 213 14.38 3.70 9.29
C ILE A 213 15.71 3.21 8.70
N ILE A 214 15.99 1.90 8.74
CA ILE A 214 17.31 1.36 8.39
C ILE A 214 17.65 1.62 6.93
N VAL A 215 16.70 1.37 6.01
CA VAL A 215 16.97 1.46 4.58
C VAL A 215 17.23 2.92 4.13
N PRO A 216 16.43 3.93 4.53
CA PRO A 216 16.75 5.32 4.22
C PRO A 216 18.07 5.79 4.83
N VAL A 217 18.40 5.37 6.05
CA VAL A 217 19.69 5.66 6.67
C VAL A 217 20.82 5.05 5.85
N GLY A 218 20.67 3.82 5.37
CA GLY A 218 21.62 3.17 4.48
C GLY A 218 21.82 3.93 3.16
N ILE A 219 20.73 4.38 2.53
CA ILE A 219 20.78 5.18 1.28
C ILE A 219 21.48 6.52 1.54
N ALA A 220 21.13 7.22 2.63
CA ALA A 220 21.74 8.49 3.00
C ALA A 220 23.23 8.32 3.32
N MET A 221 23.59 7.25 4.04
CA MET A 221 24.97 6.92 4.37
C MET A 221 25.78 6.55 3.13
N TYR A 222 25.17 5.88 2.15
CA TYR A 222 25.79 5.61 0.85
C TYR A 222 26.12 6.92 0.11
N TRP A 223 25.16 7.85 0.01
CA TRP A 223 25.40 9.16 -0.61
C TRP A 223 26.48 9.96 0.11
N TYR A 224 26.43 10.03 1.44
CA TYR A 224 27.41 10.72 2.25
C TYR A 224 28.81 10.11 2.11
N SER A 225 28.87 8.77 2.08
CA SER A 225 30.12 8.03 1.88
C SER A 225 30.77 8.36 0.54
N PHE A 226 29.98 8.31 -0.53
CA PHE A 226 30.49 8.52 -1.89
C PHE A 226 30.97 9.96 -2.12
N HIS A 227 30.26 10.96 -1.60
CA HIS A 227 30.56 12.36 -1.86
C HIS A 227 31.55 13.00 -0.90
N THR A 228 31.61 12.53 0.34
CA THR A 228 32.37 13.21 1.40
C THR A 228 33.44 12.30 1.98
N LEU A 229 33.07 11.10 2.43
CA LEU A 229 33.99 10.25 3.20
C LEU A 229 35.10 9.65 2.34
N ILE A 230 34.76 9.14 1.15
CA ILE A 230 35.73 8.53 0.23
C ILE A 230 36.75 9.57 -0.27
N PRO A 231 36.36 10.71 -0.87
CA PRO A 231 37.34 11.67 -1.37
C PRO A 231 38.23 12.27 -0.27
N GLN A 232 37.70 12.51 0.94
CA GLN A 232 38.52 12.99 2.06
C GLN A 232 39.49 11.92 2.58
N SER A 233 39.11 10.65 2.56
CA SER A 233 39.92 9.56 3.11
C SER A 233 41.03 9.11 2.15
N LEU A 234 40.82 9.25 0.84
CA LEU A 234 41.79 8.89 -0.20
C LEU A 234 43.10 9.69 -0.12
N ASN A 235 43.07 10.92 0.41
CA ASN A 235 44.25 11.77 0.55
C ASN A 235 45.12 11.47 1.79
N SER A 236 44.80 10.45 2.59
CA SER A 236 45.52 10.12 3.81
C SER A 236 46.43 8.89 3.67
N ARG A 237 47.45 8.79 4.53
CA ARG A 237 48.41 7.66 4.57
C ARG A 237 47.77 6.28 4.81
N ARG A 238 46.57 6.21 5.39
CA ARG A 238 45.82 4.95 5.65
C ARG A 238 44.34 5.13 5.28
N PRO A 239 44.00 5.13 3.98
CA PRO A 239 42.69 5.58 3.50
C PRO A 239 41.54 4.68 3.99
N PHE A 240 41.75 3.37 4.06
CA PHE A 240 40.73 2.42 4.49
C PHE A 240 40.34 2.57 5.97
N LEU A 241 41.33 2.66 6.87
CA LEU A 241 41.10 2.76 8.32
C LEU A 241 40.39 4.07 8.70
N LEU A 242 40.77 5.18 8.06
CA LEU A 242 40.11 6.47 8.27
C LEU A 242 38.68 6.48 7.75
N TYR A 243 38.43 5.87 6.59
CA TYR A 243 37.08 5.69 6.07
C TYR A 243 36.21 4.86 7.03
N ALA A 244 36.69 3.68 7.43
CA ALA A 244 35.96 2.78 8.33
C ALA A 244 35.68 3.46 9.69
N GLY A 245 36.67 4.13 10.28
CA GLY A 245 36.50 4.85 11.54
C GLY A 245 35.46 5.98 11.45
N LYS A 246 35.53 6.82 10.40
CA LYS A 246 34.54 7.88 10.19
C LYS A 246 33.15 7.32 9.92
N ALA A 247 33.03 6.26 9.12
CA ALA A 247 31.76 5.63 8.79
C ALA A 247 31.08 5.01 10.03
N ILE A 248 31.84 4.30 10.86
CA ILE A 248 31.36 3.74 12.13
C ILE A 248 30.93 4.86 13.06
N LEU A 249 31.70 5.94 13.17
CA LEU A 249 31.36 7.07 14.03
C LEU A 249 30.07 7.75 13.58
N THR A 250 29.88 7.98 12.27
CA THR A 250 28.62 8.52 11.75
C THR A 250 27.44 7.58 11.94
N LEU A 251 27.63 6.27 11.79
CA LEU A 251 26.59 5.28 12.08
C LEU A 251 26.24 5.24 13.56
N ALA A 252 27.23 5.32 14.45
CA ALA A 252 27.02 5.34 15.90
C ALA A 252 26.27 6.61 16.34
N VAL A 253 26.61 7.78 15.79
CA VAL A 253 25.91 9.03 16.11
C VAL A 253 24.47 9.02 15.60
N THR A 254 24.25 8.56 14.35
CA THR A 254 22.91 8.47 13.78
C THR A 254 22.05 7.42 14.46
N SER A 255 22.60 6.24 14.80
CA SER A 255 21.87 5.22 15.54
C SER A 255 21.52 5.69 16.95
N LEU A 256 22.42 6.38 17.64
CA LEU A 256 22.16 6.93 18.97
C LEU A 256 21.06 8.01 18.94
N ALA A 257 21.06 8.89 17.94
CA ALA A 257 19.99 9.87 17.74
C ALA A 257 18.64 9.20 17.45
N LEU A 258 18.63 8.15 16.63
CA LEU A 258 17.42 7.37 16.34
C LEU A 258 16.89 6.62 17.57
N LEU A 259 17.78 6.04 18.37
CA LEU A 259 17.43 5.34 19.60
C LEU A 259 16.81 6.31 20.61
N PHE A 260 17.36 7.53 20.71
CA PHE A 260 16.78 8.60 21.53
C PHE A 260 15.37 9.00 21.07
N LEU A 261 15.16 9.16 19.75
CA LEU A 261 13.84 9.45 19.20
C LEU A 261 12.84 8.30 19.45
N LEU A 262 13.27 7.05 19.29
CA LEU A 262 12.43 5.88 19.57
C LEU A 262 12.03 5.81 21.05
N LEU A 263 12.97 6.07 21.97
CA LEU A 263 12.68 6.08 23.41
C LEU A 263 11.68 7.19 23.78
N LEU A 264 11.76 8.36 23.15
CA LEU A 264 10.77 9.42 23.36
C LEU A 264 9.38 9.01 22.86
N PHE A 265 9.31 8.33 21.72
CA PHE A 265 8.03 7.88 21.15
C PHE A 265 7.38 6.78 22.00
N VAL A 266 8.16 5.77 22.42
CA VAL A 266 7.69 4.66 23.26
C VAL A 266 7.24 5.14 24.65
N ARG A 267 7.84 6.20 25.18
CA ARG A 267 7.43 6.77 26.48
C ARG A 267 6.08 7.51 26.42
N HIS A 268 5.64 7.92 25.24
CA HIS A 268 4.41 8.71 25.04
C HIS A 268 3.23 7.92 24.48
N SER A 269 3.46 6.69 24.03
CA SER A 269 2.43 5.70 23.64
C SER A 269 2.07 4.78 24.80
#